data_AF-A0A970EC83-F1
#
_entry.id   AF-A0A970EC83-F1
#
_cell.length_a   1.000
_cell.length_b   1.000
_cell.length_c   1.000
_cell.angle_alpha   90.00
_cell.angle_beta   90.00
_cell.angle_gamma   90.00
#
_symmetry.space_group_name_H-M   'P 1'
#
loop_
_entity.id
_entity.type
_entity.pdbx_description
1 polymer ?
#
loop_
_entity_poly.entity_id
_entity_poly.type
_entity_poly.pdbx_seq_one_letter_code
_entity_poly.pdbx_strand_id
1 'polypeptide(L)'
;VQKEDIKEIKKLIKPSLVLVIGMLLTNISVGFIVYFISPLDLITSLMSCVPGGMSEIPMISADMGADMPKVAVLQFIRMLACIGLLPSIISHIDHKNYEVEKKTVVLSQEGNHGLNIKKFIFTVAIAVSGGIVGKFLGIPAGILLFSMIGTIYINIFLNKAYMPLWAKRLAQVLSGAFIGCSIDYKNVLELKYIIIPSMIIVLGYFINCFVVGKILNKAFKIPIKESMLAATPAGATDMALISSDIGVYSTDLVVLQIVRLITVISIFPQVIYFISRWFS
;
A
#
# COMPACT_ATOMS: atom_id res chain seq x y z
N VAL A 1 8.84 5.59 -10.86
CA VAL A 1 8.16 6.60 -11.70
C VAL A 1 9.18 7.32 -12.56
N GLN A 2 9.46 6.76 -13.74
CA GLN A 2 10.23 7.39 -14.80
C GLN A 2 9.31 8.30 -15.64
N LYS A 3 9.89 9.11 -16.53
CA LYS A 3 9.11 10.01 -17.41
C LYS A 3 8.15 9.25 -18.34
N GLU A 4 8.48 8.03 -18.72
CA GLU A 4 7.61 7.15 -19.51
C GLU A 4 6.35 6.73 -18.74
N ASP A 5 6.49 6.40 -17.45
CA ASP A 5 5.37 6.02 -16.56
C ASP A 5 4.29 7.12 -16.49
N ILE A 6 4.67 8.39 -16.63
CA ILE A 6 3.73 9.53 -16.53
C ILE A 6 2.72 9.55 -17.69
N LYS A 7 3.13 9.15 -18.90
CA LYS A 7 2.22 9.11 -20.06
C LYS A 7 1.19 8.00 -19.91
N GLU A 8 1.60 6.87 -19.35
CA GLU A 8 0.74 5.73 -19.04
C GLU A 8 -0.24 6.06 -17.90
N ILE A 9 0.23 6.74 -16.85
CA ILE A 9 -0.62 7.24 -15.74
C ILE A 9 -1.80 8.04 -16.28
N LYS A 10 -1.59 8.95 -17.24
CA LYS A 10 -2.67 9.78 -17.82
C LYS A 10 -3.77 8.97 -18.48
N LYS A 11 -3.45 7.85 -19.11
CA LYS A 11 -4.44 6.95 -19.72
C LYS A 11 -5.21 6.17 -18.67
N LEU A 12 -4.55 5.81 -17.57
CA LEU A 12 -5.09 4.97 -16.49
C LEU A 12 -5.71 5.77 -15.33
N ILE A 13 -5.89 7.09 -15.47
CA ILE A 13 -6.52 7.92 -14.42
C ILE A 13 -7.92 7.41 -14.07
N LYS A 14 -8.76 7.12 -15.07
CA LYS A 14 -10.14 6.68 -14.84
C LYS A 14 -10.21 5.33 -14.10
N PRO A 15 -9.50 4.26 -14.54
CA PRO A 15 -9.42 3.02 -13.76
C PRO A 15 -8.83 3.22 -12.35
N SER A 16 -7.77 4.03 -12.22
CA SER A 16 -7.14 4.33 -10.93
C SER A 16 -8.13 4.97 -9.96
N LEU A 17 -8.96 5.88 -10.45
CA LEU A 17 -9.94 6.59 -9.65
C LEU A 17 -11.04 5.66 -9.14
N VAL A 18 -11.53 4.74 -9.99
CA VAL A 18 -12.48 3.69 -9.56
C VAL A 18 -11.86 2.79 -8.49
N LEU A 19 -10.60 2.41 -8.68
CA LEU A 19 -9.87 1.57 -7.74
C LEU A 19 -9.70 2.27 -6.38
N VAL A 20 -9.22 3.52 -6.39
CA VAL A 20 -9.03 4.33 -5.18
C VAL A 20 -10.35 4.55 -4.48
N ILE A 21 -11.42 4.94 -5.18
CA ILE A 21 -12.74 5.16 -4.57
C ILE A 21 -13.28 3.86 -3.95
N GLY A 22 -13.19 2.72 -4.65
CA GLY A 22 -13.64 1.44 -4.11
C GLY A 22 -12.89 1.05 -2.83
N MET A 23 -11.58 1.26 -2.81
CA MET A 23 -10.76 1.05 -1.62
C MET A 23 -11.14 2.03 -0.51
N LEU A 24 -11.23 3.33 -0.78
CA LEU A 24 -11.60 4.34 0.23
C LEU A 24 -12.95 3.99 0.89
N LEU A 25 -13.96 3.68 0.08
CA LEU A 25 -15.28 3.29 0.58
C LEU A 25 -15.19 2.04 1.46
N THR A 26 -14.53 1.00 0.97
CA THR A 26 -14.38 -0.26 1.73
C THR A 26 -13.63 -0.02 3.03
N ASN A 27 -12.53 0.72 3.03
CA ASN A 27 -11.72 0.96 4.22
C ASN A 27 -12.50 1.74 5.28
N ILE A 28 -13.26 2.76 4.86
CA ILE A 28 -14.10 3.55 5.77
C ILE A 28 -15.22 2.66 6.32
N SER A 29 -15.98 1.97 5.46
CA SER A 29 -17.08 1.11 5.88
C SER A 29 -16.63 -0.01 6.81
N VAL A 30 -15.59 -0.75 6.44
CA VAL A 30 -15.02 -1.83 7.25
C VAL A 30 -14.40 -1.27 8.54
N GLY A 31 -13.71 -0.13 8.48
CA GLY A 31 -13.13 0.50 9.67
C GLY A 31 -14.17 0.94 10.69
N PHE A 32 -15.32 1.47 10.26
CA PHE A 32 -16.44 1.74 11.15
C PHE A 32 -17.06 0.46 11.71
N ILE A 33 -17.25 -0.58 10.89
CA ILE A 33 -17.75 -1.88 11.36
C ILE A 33 -16.82 -2.44 12.45
N VAL A 34 -15.51 -2.38 12.23
CA VAL A 34 -14.51 -2.80 13.22
C VAL A 34 -14.60 -1.96 14.49
N TYR A 35 -14.73 -0.63 14.38
CA TYR A 35 -14.90 0.26 15.53
C TYR A 35 -16.11 -0.10 16.39
N PHE A 36 -17.25 -0.45 15.79
CA PHE A 36 -18.46 -0.80 16.54
C PHE A 36 -18.45 -2.21 17.16
N ILE A 37 -17.70 -3.14 16.58
CA ILE A 37 -17.69 -4.55 16.99
C ILE A 37 -16.52 -4.87 17.93
N SER A 38 -15.48 -4.05 17.93
CA SER A 38 -14.22 -4.32 18.62
C SER A 38 -13.87 -3.23 19.63
N PRO A 39 -13.02 -3.53 20.62
CA PRO A 39 -12.60 -2.54 21.62
C PRO A 39 -11.53 -1.56 21.09
N LEU A 40 -11.36 -1.48 19.77
CA LEU A 40 -10.37 -0.61 19.14
C LEU A 40 -10.90 0.82 19.06
N ASP A 41 -10.02 1.80 19.27
CA ASP A 41 -10.37 3.19 19.01
C ASP A 41 -10.60 3.43 17.51
N LEU A 42 -11.26 4.55 17.19
CA LEU A 42 -11.66 4.88 15.83
C LEU A 42 -10.46 5.01 14.88
N ILE A 43 -9.36 5.62 15.33
CA ILE A 43 -8.18 5.84 14.50
C ILE A 43 -7.48 4.50 14.23
N THR A 44 -7.29 3.66 15.25
CA THR A 44 -6.75 2.29 15.11
C THR A 44 -7.61 1.44 14.18
N SER A 45 -8.93 1.50 14.32
CA SER A 45 -9.87 0.75 13.48
C SER A 45 -9.78 1.17 12.01
N LEU A 46 -9.82 2.47 11.73
CA LEU A 46 -9.70 2.98 10.37
C LEU A 46 -8.30 2.72 9.78
N MET A 47 -7.24 2.87 10.59
CA MET A 47 -5.85 2.62 10.16
C MET A 47 -5.57 1.14 9.85
N SER A 48 -6.19 0.23 10.59
CA SER A 48 -6.08 -1.21 10.32
C SER A 48 -6.69 -1.62 8.97
N CYS A 49 -7.62 -0.82 8.46
CA CYS A 49 -8.26 -1.00 7.16
C CYS A 49 -7.55 -0.26 6.02
N VAL A 50 -6.38 0.35 6.23
CA VAL A 50 -5.68 1.07 5.15
C VAL A 50 -4.85 0.12 4.30
N PRO A 51 -5.04 0.08 2.97
CA PRO A 51 -4.16 -0.62 2.08
C PRO A 51 -2.82 0.12 2.03
N GLY A 52 -1.75 -0.59 2.33
CA GLY A 52 -0.41 -0.03 2.43
C GLY A 52 0.58 -1.07 2.93
N GLY A 53 1.86 -0.70 3.02
CA GLY A 53 2.90 -1.59 3.50
C GLY A 53 2.75 -1.95 4.98
N MET A 54 3.19 -3.15 5.36
CA MET A 54 3.16 -3.62 6.75
C MET A 54 3.95 -2.72 7.72
N SER A 55 4.93 -1.97 7.23
CA SER A 55 5.73 -1.06 8.06
C SER A 55 5.26 0.39 8.00
N GLU A 56 4.68 0.81 6.88
CA GLU A 56 4.31 2.22 6.66
C GLU A 56 3.08 2.59 7.49
N ILE A 57 2.02 1.77 7.43
CA ILE A 57 0.74 2.09 8.07
C ILE A 57 0.85 2.11 9.60
N PRO A 58 1.52 1.15 10.28
CA PRO A 58 1.68 1.23 11.72
C PRO A 58 2.50 2.46 12.17
N MET A 59 3.52 2.86 11.40
CA MET A 59 4.28 4.08 11.72
C MET A 59 3.41 5.34 11.58
N ILE A 60 2.60 5.42 10.52
CA ILE A 60 1.63 6.52 10.35
C ILE A 60 0.58 6.52 11.46
N SER A 61 0.10 5.34 11.88
CA SER A 61 -0.89 5.25 12.96
C SER A 61 -0.30 5.72 14.29
N ALA A 62 0.97 5.44 14.56
CA ALA A 62 1.68 5.98 15.73
C ALA A 62 1.71 7.51 15.71
N ASP A 63 2.02 8.12 14.56
CA ASP A 63 1.99 9.59 14.39
C ASP A 63 0.59 10.20 14.61
N MET A 64 -0.47 9.40 14.38
CA MET A 64 -1.86 9.81 14.57
C MET A 64 -2.42 9.44 15.95
N GLY A 65 -1.59 8.94 16.87
CA GLY A 65 -2.00 8.60 18.23
C GLY A 65 -2.80 7.30 18.36
N ALA A 66 -2.83 6.46 17.32
CA ALA A 66 -3.45 5.14 17.35
C ALA A 66 -2.53 4.07 17.96
N ASP A 67 -3.12 2.93 18.33
CA ASP A 67 -2.41 1.76 18.85
C ASP A 67 -1.66 1.05 17.71
N MET A 68 -0.41 1.48 17.52
CA MET A 68 0.48 0.96 16.48
C MET A 68 0.67 -0.57 16.53
N PRO A 69 0.92 -1.21 17.69
CA PRO A 69 0.98 -2.67 17.79
C PRO A 69 -0.24 -3.39 17.22
N LYS A 70 -1.45 -2.92 17.56
CA LYS A 70 -2.69 -3.53 17.06
C LYS A 70 -2.85 -3.37 15.55
N VAL A 71 -2.53 -2.19 15.02
CA VAL A 71 -2.53 -1.95 13.57
C VAL A 71 -1.52 -2.87 12.88
N ALA A 72 -0.30 -3.00 13.40
CA ALA A 72 0.74 -3.85 12.81
C ALA A 72 0.31 -5.32 12.70
N VAL A 73 -0.29 -5.87 13.76
CA VAL A 73 -0.82 -7.24 13.75
C VAL A 73 -1.92 -7.40 12.71
N LEU A 74 -2.90 -6.49 12.67
CA LEU A 74 -4.00 -6.58 11.72
C LEU A 74 -3.52 -6.50 10.26
N GLN A 75 -2.54 -5.63 10.01
CA GLN A 75 -1.90 -5.49 8.70
C GLN A 75 -1.11 -6.75 8.31
N PHE A 76 -0.45 -7.39 9.29
CA PHE A 76 0.26 -8.65 9.09
C PHE A 76 -0.67 -9.81 8.76
N ILE A 77 -1.75 -10.00 9.55
CA ILE A 77 -2.75 -11.04 9.30
C ILE A 77 -3.39 -10.85 7.92
N ARG A 78 -3.77 -9.60 7.59
CA ARG A 78 -4.30 -9.27 6.27
C ARG A 78 -3.33 -9.65 5.16
N MET A 79 -2.05 -9.29 5.29
CA MET A 79 -1.05 -9.59 4.26
C MET A 79 -0.92 -11.10 4.05
N LEU A 80 -0.83 -11.89 5.12
CA LEU A 80 -0.78 -13.35 5.04
C LEU A 80 -2.03 -13.93 4.37
N ALA A 81 -3.22 -13.46 4.76
CA ALA A 81 -4.48 -13.91 4.17
C ALA A 81 -4.57 -13.56 2.68
N CYS A 82 -4.18 -12.35 2.29
CA CYS A 82 -4.17 -11.92 0.90
C CYS A 82 -3.18 -12.76 0.06
N ILE A 83 -1.95 -12.93 0.52
CA ILE A 83 -0.94 -13.72 -0.20
C ILE A 83 -1.36 -15.20 -0.30
N GLY A 84 -1.92 -15.77 0.77
CA GLY A 84 -2.30 -17.18 0.81
C GLY A 84 -3.58 -17.53 0.04
N LEU A 85 -4.60 -16.67 0.10
CA LEU A 85 -5.93 -17.00 -0.42
C LEU A 85 -6.23 -16.37 -1.78
N LEU A 86 -5.72 -15.16 -2.08
CA LEU A 86 -6.04 -14.48 -3.35
C LEU A 86 -5.58 -15.25 -4.59
N PRO A 87 -4.37 -15.82 -4.65
CA PRO A 87 -3.95 -16.57 -5.84
C PRO A 87 -4.88 -17.75 -6.11
N SER A 88 -5.31 -18.45 -5.06
CA SER A 88 -6.26 -19.56 -5.17
C SER A 88 -7.60 -19.10 -5.75
N ILE A 89 -8.17 -18.00 -5.22
CA ILE A 89 -9.45 -17.45 -5.70
C ILE A 89 -9.33 -16.97 -7.15
N ILE A 90 -8.26 -16.23 -7.47
CA ILE A 90 -8.04 -15.65 -8.81
C ILE A 90 -7.78 -16.75 -9.84
N SER A 91 -7.09 -17.83 -9.46
CA SER A 91 -6.84 -18.97 -10.36
C SER A 91 -8.12 -19.74 -10.70
N HIS A 92 -9.11 -19.78 -9.80
CA HIS A 92 -10.40 -20.41 -10.07
C HIS A 92 -11.32 -19.58 -10.98
N ILE A 93 -11.00 -18.30 -11.20
CA ILE A 93 -11.79 -17.40 -12.04
C ILE A 93 -11.26 -17.43 -13.48
N ASP A 94 -11.78 -18.41 -14.23
CA ASP A 94 -11.73 -18.59 -15.69
C ASP A 94 -10.34 -18.89 -16.33
N HIS A 95 -10.36 -19.80 -17.31
CA HIS A 95 -9.22 -20.34 -18.07
C HIS A 95 -9.12 -19.71 -19.47
N LYS A 96 -9.70 -18.54 -19.72
CA LYS A 96 -9.57 -17.90 -21.03
C LYS A 96 -8.13 -17.44 -21.27
N ASN A 97 -7.54 -18.05 -22.29
CA ASN A 97 -6.18 -17.83 -22.80
C ASN A 97 -5.82 -16.34 -22.82
N TYR A 98 -4.97 -15.98 -21.88
CA TYR A 98 -4.23 -14.72 -21.92
C TYR A 98 -3.06 -14.93 -22.88
N GLU A 99 -3.18 -14.44 -24.11
CA GLU A 99 -1.98 -14.14 -24.89
C GLU A 99 -1.35 -12.89 -24.27
N VAL A 100 -0.37 -13.14 -23.41
CA VAL A 100 0.45 -12.09 -22.82
C VAL A 100 1.26 -11.48 -23.95
N GLU A 101 1.00 -10.22 -24.28
CA GLU A 101 1.93 -9.41 -25.04
C GLU A 101 3.21 -9.33 -24.19
N LYS A 102 4.22 -10.14 -24.52
CA LYS A 102 5.53 -10.19 -23.85
C LYS A 102 6.27 -8.85 -24.04
N LYS A 103 5.81 -7.81 -23.38
CA LYS A 103 6.71 -6.80 -22.84
C LYS A 103 7.04 -7.27 -21.45
N THR A 104 8.14 -8.01 -21.35
CA THR A 104 8.94 -8.11 -20.13
C THR A 104 9.33 -6.70 -19.71
N VAL A 105 8.41 -5.98 -19.05
CA VAL A 105 8.84 -5.03 -18.05
C VAL A 105 9.30 -5.92 -16.91
N VAL A 106 10.55 -6.38 -16.98
CA VAL A 106 11.22 -6.76 -15.75
C VAL A 106 11.16 -5.46 -14.95
N LEU A 107 10.36 -5.43 -13.87
CA LEU A 107 10.53 -4.44 -12.80
C LEU A 107 12.02 -4.46 -12.52
N SER A 108 12.72 -3.44 -13.01
CA SER A 108 14.13 -3.58 -13.36
C SER A 108 14.90 -4.04 -12.14
N GLN A 109 15.21 -5.33 -12.12
CA GLN A 109 16.28 -5.89 -11.33
C GLN A 109 17.53 -5.28 -11.94
N GLU A 110 17.96 -4.21 -11.28
CA GLU A 110 19.33 -3.72 -11.20
C GLU A 110 20.21 -4.19 -12.36
N GLY A 111 20.10 -3.47 -13.47
CA GLY A 111 21.23 -3.35 -14.38
C GLY A 111 22.40 -2.77 -13.59
N ASN A 112 23.38 -3.62 -13.32
CA ASN A 112 24.74 -3.40 -12.82
C ASN A 112 25.23 -1.94 -12.87
N HIS A 113 24.70 -1.09 -11.99
CA HIS A 113 25.18 0.28 -11.78
C HIS A 113 26.04 0.23 -10.53
N GLY A 114 27.37 0.26 -10.72
CA GLY A 114 28.33 0.31 -9.61
C GLY A 114 27.88 1.31 -8.54
N LEU A 115 28.02 0.94 -7.27
CA LEU A 115 27.54 1.66 -6.08
C LEU A 115 27.68 3.18 -6.27
N ASN A 116 26.60 3.84 -6.72
CA ASN A 116 26.64 5.28 -6.93
C ASN A 116 26.25 5.96 -5.63
N ILE A 117 27.13 5.82 -4.62
CA ILE A 117 26.90 6.28 -3.25
C ILE A 117 26.55 7.78 -3.21
N LYS A 118 27.06 8.56 -4.17
CA LYS A 118 26.74 9.99 -4.34
C LYS A 118 25.25 10.21 -4.64
N LYS A 119 24.67 9.40 -5.54
CA LYS A 119 23.23 9.46 -5.85
C LYS A 119 22.37 9.02 -4.67
N PHE A 120 22.83 7.99 -3.93
CA PHE A 120 22.16 7.54 -2.71
C PHE A 120 22.14 8.64 -1.64
N ILE A 121 23.30 9.20 -1.29
CA ILE A 121 23.43 10.27 -0.28
C ILE A 121 22.57 11.48 -0.69
N PHE A 122 22.59 11.87 -1.97
CA PHE A 122 21.75 12.95 -2.46
C PHE A 122 20.26 12.65 -2.28
N THR A 123 19.81 11.42 -2.62
CA THR A 123 18.42 11.00 -2.44
C THR A 123 18.00 11.04 -0.97
N VAL A 124 18.85 10.54 -0.07
CA VAL A 124 18.61 10.58 1.38
C VAL A 124 18.55 12.01 1.89
N ALA A 125 19.45 12.90 1.44
CA ALA A 125 19.46 14.30 1.86
C ALA A 125 18.12 15.01 1.53
N ILE A 126 17.58 14.77 0.34
CA ILE A 126 16.28 15.35 -0.03
C ILE A 126 15.11 14.70 0.68
N ALA A 127 15.13 13.37 0.88
CA ALA A 127 14.13 12.70 1.70
C ALA A 127 14.10 13.31 3.12
N VAL A 128 15.28 13.51 3.73
CA VAL A 128 15.40 14.13 5.06
C VAL A 128 14.91 15.58 5.05
N SER A 129 15.29 16.40 4.06
CA SER A 129 14.81 17.78 3.98
C SER A 129 13.29 17.85 3.80
N GLY A 130 12.72 16.98 2.96
CA GLY A 130 11.28 16.86 2.78
C GLY A 130 10.60 16.44 4.07
N GLY A 131 11.13 15.43 4.75
CA GLY A 131 10.62 14.97 6.04
C GLY A 131 10.64 16.05 7.13
N ILE A 132 11.71 16.86 7.20
CA ILE A 132 11.82 18.00 8.13
C ILE A 132 10.72 19.03 7.82
N VAL A 133 10.54 19.40 6.55
CA VAL A 133 9.46 20.31 6.12
C VAL A 133 8.09 19.74 6.50
N GLY A 134 7.87 18.45 6.27
CA GLY A 134 6.63 17.77 6.63
C GLY A 134 6.36 17.75 8.13
N LYS A 135 7.40 17.60 8.96
CA LYS A 135 7.30 17.71 10.42
C LYS A 135 6.88 19.12 10.85
N PHE A 136 7.47 20.15 10.24
CA PHE A 136 7.15 21.55 10.57
C PHE A 136 5.72 21.95 10.17
N LEU A 137 5.19 21.35 9.10
CA LEU A 137 3.83 21.64 8.64
C LEU A 137 2.72 21.04 9.54
N GLY A 138 3.06 20.16 10.48
CA GLY A 138 2.10 19.59 11.43
C GLY A 138 0.99 18.75 10.79
N ILE A 139 1.17 18.33 9.53
CA ILE A 139 0.20 17.53 8.79
C ILE A 139 0.39 16.06 9.19
N PRO A 140 -0.70 15.30 9.46
CA PRO A 140 -0.63 13.85 9.70
C PRO A 140 0.13 13.13 8.57
N ALA A 141 1.02 12.21 8.93
CA ALA A 141 1.93 11.54 8.00
C ALA A 141 2.85 12.49 7.17
N GLY A 142 3.02 13.75 7.58
CA GLY A 142 3.76 14.77 6.83
C GLY A 142 5.20 14.36 6.52
N ILE A 143 5.90 13.73 7.46
CA ILE A 143 7.28 13.27 7.24
C ILE A 143 7.35 12.36 6.01
N LEU A 144 6.46 11.38 5.92
CA LEU A 144 6.42 10.39 4.85
C LEU A 144 5.98 11.05 3.52
N LEU A 145 4.92 11.86 3.55
CA LEU A 145 4.39 12.54 2.36
C LEU A 145 5.41 13.46 1.70
N PHE A 146 6.04 14.35 2.47
CA PHE A 146 7.00 15.31 1.92
C PHE A 146 8.32 14.64 1.53
N SER A 147 8.73 13.55 2.20
CA SER A 147 9.87 12.71 1.76
C SER A 147 9.60 12.06 0.40
N MET A 148 8.39 11.53 0.18
CA MET A 148 7.99 10.93 -1.10
C MET A 148 7.91 11.98 -2.21
N ILE A 149 7.26 13.12 -1.96
CA ILE A 149 7.14 14.19 -2.96
C ILE A 149 8.53 14.68 -3.38
N GLY A 150 9.44 14.93 -2.43
CA GLY A 150 10.80 15.39 -2.73
C GLY A 150 11.60 14.39 -3.57
N THR A 151 11.54 13.11 -3.22
CA THR A 151 12.26 12.04 -3.96
C THR A 151 11.66 11.79 -5.34
N ILE A 152 10.33 11.84 -5.49
CA ILE A 152 9.63 11.77 -6.78
C ILE A 152 10.04 12.95 -7.68
N TYR A 153 10.05 14.17 -7.14
CA TYR A 153 10.47 15.37 -7.88
C TYR A 153 11.86 15.18 -8.48
N ILE A 154 12.84 14.76 -7.67
CA ILE A 154 14.20 14.52 -8.16
C ILE A 154 14.25 13.40 -9.17
N ASN A 155 13.49 12.33 -8.96
CA ASN A 155 13.50 11.23 -9.91
C ASN A 155 13.01 11.68 -11.30
N ILE A 156 11.94 12.49 -11.35
CA ILE A 156 11.36 12.98 -12.61
C ILE A 156 12.27 13.99 -13.30
N PHE A 157 12.85 14.95 -12.56
CA PHE A 157 13.62 16.04 -13.16
C PHE A 157 15.08 15.68 -13.41
N LEU A 158 15.70 14.94 -12.49
CA LEU A 158 17.14 14.70 -12.47
C LEU A 158 17.50 13.24 -12.82
N ASN A 159 16.57 12.27 -12.80
CA ASN A 159 16.87 10.83 -12.95
C ASN A 159 18.02 10.37 -12.03
N LYS A 160 18.14 11.00 -10.85
CA LYS A 160 19.22 10.79 -9.87
C LYS A 160 18.77 10.09 -8.60
N ALA A 161 17.47 9.81 -8.43
CA ALA A 161 17.00 9.10 -7.27
C ALA A 161 17.49 7.65 -7.32
N TYR A 162 18.16 7.21 -6.27
CA TYR A 162 18.70 5.86 -6.17
C TYR A 162 18.61 5.36 -4.74
N MET A 163 18.00 4.19 -4.56
CA MET A 163 17.92 3.49 -3.28
C MET A 163 18.49 2.08 -3.48
N PRO A 164 19.67 1.76 -2.94
CA PRO A 164 20.23 0.42 -3.08
C PRO A 164 19.44 -0.59 -2.25
N LEU A 165 19.36 -1.85 -2.71
CA LEU A 165 18.65 -2.93 -2.02
C LEU A 165 19.09 -3.12 -0.57
N TRP A 166 20.38 -2.96 -0.25
CA TRP A 166 20.87 -3.10 1.12
C TRP A 166 20.29 -2.03 2.07
N ALA A 167 20.11 -0.79 1.59
CA ALA A 167 19.52 0.29 2.38
C ALA A 167 18.02 0.05 2.60
N LYS A 168 17.31 -0.44 1.57
CA LYS A 168 15.91 -0.88 1.71
C LYS A 168 15.77 -1.99 2.76
N ARG A 169 16.63 -3.01 2.71
CA ARG A 169 16.64 -4.12 3.69
C ARG A 169 16.94 -3.60 5.10
N LEU A 170 17.92 -2.71 5.26
CA LEU A 170 18.24 -2.10 6.55
C LEU A 170 17.05 -1.32 7.11
N ALA A 171 16.38 -0.51 6.29
CA ALA A 171 15.18 0.21 6.70
C ALA A 171 14.06 -0.74 7.15
N GLN A 172 13.84 -1.85 6.44
CA GLN A 172 12.86 -2.87 6.83
C GLN A 172 13.22 -3.56 8.16
N VAL A 173 14.49 -3.86 8.40
CA VAL A 173 14.96 -4.43 9.68
C VAL A 173 14.73 -3.45 10.82
N LEU A 174 15.06 -2.17 10.63
CA LEU A 174 14.87 -1.13 11.64
C LEU A 174 13.38 -0.89 11.94
N SER A 175 12.54 -0.81 10.91
CA SER A 175 11.08 -0.71 11.08
C SER A 175 10.52 -1.93 11.79
N GLY A 176 10.97 -3.13 11.44
CA GLY A 176 10.56 -4.36 12.12
C GLY A 176 10.98 -4.41 13.59
N ALA A 177 12.21 -4.00 13.90
CA ALA A 177 12.70 -3.87 15.26
C ALA A 177 11.88 -2.85 16.07
N PHE A 178 11.58 -1.68 15.48
CA PHE A 178 10.75 -0.65 16.11
C PHE A 178 9.33 -1.15 16.41
N ILE A 179 8.68 -1.79 15.43
CA ILE A 179 7.35 -2.39 15.60
C ILE A 179 7.40 -3.48 16.68
N GLY A 180 8.40 -4.36 16.63
CA GLY A 180 8.58 -5.45 17.59
C GLY A 180 8.79 -4.96 19.02
N CYS A 181 9.63 -3.93 19.22
CA CYS A 181 9.85 -3.31 20.53
C CYS A 181 8.62 -2.57 21.08
N SER A 182 7.65 -2.26 20.23
CA SER A 182 6.42 -1.58 20.64
C SER A 182 5.32 -2.54 21.10
N ILE A 183 5.48 -3.84 20.87
CA ILE A 183 4.52 -4.88 21.29
C ILE A 183 4.84 -5.28 22.73
N ASP A 184 3.94 -4.96 23.67
CA ASP A 184 4.02 -5.37 25.07
C ASP A 184 3.18 -6.64 25.32
N TYR A 185 3.41 -7.31 26.45
CA TYR A 185 2.67 -8.50 26.89
C TYR A 185 1.15 -8.26 26.93
N LYS A 186 0.73 -7.04 27.29
CA LYS A 186 -0.67 -6.63 27.28
C LYS A 186 -1.27 -6.66 25.85
N ASN A 187 -0.53 -6.19 24.84
CA ASN A 187 -0.98 -6.24 23.45
C ASN A 187 -1.16 -7.69 22.97
N VAL A 188 -0.30 -8.61 23.44
CA VAL A 188 -0.40 -10.04 23.13
C VAL A 188 -1.63 -10.68 23.79
N LEU A 189 -1.97 -10.30 25.02
CA LEU A 189 -3.19 -10.78 25.68
C LEU A 189 -4.47 -10.28 24.98
N GLU A 190 -4.43 -9.07 24.44
CA GLU A 190 -5.54 -8.48 23.68
C GLU A 190 -5.69 -9.08 22.27
N LEU A 191 -4.70 -9.84 21.80
CA LEU A 191 -4.68 -10.47 20.48
C LEU A 191 -5.90 -11.36 20.21
N LYS A 192 -6.46 -11.99 21.25
CA LYS A 192 -7.68 -12.82 21.11
C LYS A 192 -8.89 -12.00 20.67
N TYR A 193 -8.94 -10.71 21.00
CA TYR A 193 -10.02 -9.80 20.60
C TYR A 193 -9.80 -9.22 19.19
N ILE A 194 -8.61 -9.39 18.61
CA ILE A 194 -8.22 -8.90 17.28
C ILE A 194 -8.64 -9.88 16.16
N ILE A 195 -8.91 -11.15 16.52
CA ILE A 195 -9.31 -12.19 15.55
C ILE A 195 -10.58 -11.81 14.80
N ILE A 196 -11.63 -11.37 15.49
CA ILE A 196 -12.90 -10.97 14.86
C ILE A 196 -12.70 -9.78 13.91
N PRO A 197 -12.07 -8.66 14.32
CA PRO A 197 -11.68 -7.58 13.42
C PRO A 197 -10.89 -8.06 12.20
N SER A 198 -9.90 -8.94 12.40
CA SER A 198 -9.05 -9.41 11.31
C SER A 198 -9.85 -10.15 10.24
N MET A 199 -10.80 -11.00 10.63
CA MET A 199 -11.67 -11.73 9.70
C MET A 199 -12.58 -10.79 8.91
N ILE A 200 -13.13 -9.76 9.58
CA ILE A 200 -13.97 -8.75 8.93
C ILE A 200 -13.16 -7.95 7.91
N ILE A 201 -11.95 -7.54 8.27
CA ILE A 201 -11.03 -6.80 7.40
C ILE A 201 -10.68 -7.62 6.17
N VAL A 202 -10.26 -8.86 6.38
CA VAL A 202 -9.89 -9.80 5.31
C VAL A 202 -11.07 -10.03 4.37
N LEU A 203 -12.26 -10.31 4.91
CA LEU A 203 -13.48 -10.50 4.11
C LEU A 203 -13.85 -9.24 3.32
N GLY A 204 -13.80 -8.07 3.95
CA GLY A 204 -14.08 -6.78 3.30
C GLY A 204 -13.14 -6.53 2.11
N TYR A 205 -11.86 -6.85 2.26
CA TYR A 205 -10.90 -6.74 1.15
C TYR A 205 -11.14 -7.76 0.03
N PHE A 206 -11.53 -9.00 0.36
CA PHE A 206 -11.92 -9.97 -0.67
C PHE A 206 -13.12 -9.49 -1.48
N ILE A 207 -14.15 -8.97 -0.79
CA ILE A 207 -15.33 -8.40 -1.43
C ILE A 207 -14.93 -7.23 -2.32
N ASN A 208 -14.11 -6.30 -1.80
CA ASN A 208 -13.62 -5.16 -2.59
C ASN A 208 -12.83 -5.60 -3.82
N CYS A 209 -11.93 -6.57 -3.67
CA CYS A 209 -11.14 -7.11 -4.77
C CYS A 209 -12.04 -7.66 -5.89
N PHE A 210 -13.09 -8.40 -5.53
CA PHE A 210 -14.04 -8.95 -6.50
C PHE A 210 -14.94 -7.88 -7.14
N VAL A 211 -15.50 -6.96 -6.33
CA VAL A 211 -16.41 -5.90 -6.80
C VAL A 211 -15.66 -4.92 -7.69
N VAL A 212 -14.55 -4.35 -7.21
CA VAL A 212 -13.73 -3.42 -7.97
C VAL A 212 -13.12 -4.11 -9.18
N GLY A 213 -12.64 -5.35 -9.03
CA GLY A 213 -12.12 -6.14 -10.16
C GLY A 213 -13.14 -6.32 -11.28
N LYS A 214 -14.40 -6.66 -10.95
CA LYS A 214 -15.49 -6.76 -11.93
C LYS A 214 -15.85 -5.42 -12.57
N ILE A 215 -15.88 -4.33 -11.79
CA ILE A 215 -16.15 -2.99 -12.31
C ILE A 215 -15.04 -2.60 -13.30
N LEU A 216 -13.77 -2.82 -12.95
CA LEU A 216 -12.65 -2.52 -13.83
C LEU A 216 -12.72 -3.32 -15.13
N ASN A 217 -13.05 -4.61 -15.03
CA ASN A 217 -13.21 -5.47 -16.20
C ASN A 217 -14.33 -5.01 -17.13
N LYS A 218 -15.50 -4.69 -16.58
CA LYS A 218 -16.65 -4.29 -17.38
C LYS A 218 -16.52 -2.87 -17.95
N ALA A 219 -15.98 -1.94 -17.17
CA ALA A 219 -15.91 -0.52 -17.55
C ALA A 219 -14.71 -0.19 -18.44
N PHE A 220 -13.56 -0.85 -18.22
CA PHE A 220 -12.30 -0.52 -18.88
C PHE A 220 -11.71 -1.67 -19.71
N LYS A 221 -12.39 -2.83 -19.78
CA LYS A 221 -11.96 -4.01 -20.54
C LYS A 221 -10.59 -4.58 -20.10
N ILE A 222 -10.11 -4.20 -18.91
CA ILE A 222 -8.93 -4.80 -18.28
C ILE A 222 -9.32 -6.22 -17.89
N PRO A 223 -8.54 -7.27 -18.18
CA PRO A 223 -9.05 -8.59 -17.93
C PRO A 223 -9.13 -8.88 -16.42
N ILE A 224 -10.01 -9.82 -16.04
CA ILE A 224 -10.51 -9.91 -14.67
C ILE A 224 -9.41 -10.23 -13.66
N LYS A 225 -8.48 -11.13 -14.00
CA LYS A 225 -7.36 -11.51 -13.12
C LYS A 225 -6.49 -10.30 -12.80
N GLU A 226 -6.15 -9.52 -13.81
CA GLU A 226 -5.36 -8.29 -13.66
C GLU A 226 -6.12 -7.21 -12.87
N SER A 227 -7.43 -7.08 -13.11
CA SER A 227 -8.27 -6.11 -12.39
C SER A 227 -8.40 -6.43 -10.90
N MET A 228 -8.58 -7.71 -10.56
CA MET A 228 -8.63 -8.19 -9.17
C MET A 228 -7.26 -8.04 -8.50
N LEU A 229 -6.20 -8.38 -9.23
CA LEU A 229 -4.82 -8.18 -8.78
C LEU A 229 -4.52 -6.69 -8.51
N ALA A 230 -4.94 -5.77 -9.37
CA ALA A 230 -4.79 -4.33 -9.14
C ALA A 230 -5.56 -3.85 -7.88
N ALA A 231 -6.77 -4.39 -7.67
CA ALA A 231 -7.65 -4.07 -6.54
C ALA A 231 -7.23 -4.73 -5.20
N THR A 232 -6.18 -5.55 -5.20
CA THR A 232 -5.71 -6.26 -4.01
C THR A 232 -4.87 -5.36 -3.10
N PRO A 233 -5.13 -5.33 -1.78
CA PRO A 233 -4.36 -4.54 -0.81
C PRO A 233 -3.03 -5.23 -0.43
N ALA A 234 -2.15 -5.48 -1.40
CA ALA A 234 -0.82 -6.05 -1.20
C ALA A 234 0.28 -5.00 -1.48
N GLY A 235 1.45 -5.18 -0.84
CA GLY A 235 2.62 -4.36 -1.10
C GLY A 235 3.15 -4.59 -2.52
N ALA A 236 3.86 -3.61 -3.10
CA ALA A 236 4.35 -3.70 -4.48
C ALA A 236 5.27 -4.91 -4.72
N THR A 237 6.03 -5.35 -3.71
CA THR A 237 6.94 -6.51 -3.83
C THR A 237 6.16 -7.83 -3.83
N ASP A 238 5.23 -8.01 -2.90
CA ASP A 238 4.39 -9.22 -2.82
C ASP A 238 3.54 -9.36 -4.09
N MET A 239 3.05 -8.23 -4.57
CA MET A 239 2.21 -8.17 -5.75
C MET A 239 2.95 -8.56 -7.03
N ALA A 240 4.21 -8.15 -7.17
CA ALA A 240 5.07 -8.56 -8.28
C ALA A 240 5.29 -10.08 -8.27
N LEU A 241 5.53 -10.68 -7.10
CA LEU A 241 5.67 -12.13 -6.94
C LEU A 241 4.38 -12.87 -7.32
N ILE A 242 3.24 -12.48 -6.74
CA ILE A 242 1.93 -13.08 -7.04
C ILE A 242 1.60 -12.96 -8.54
N SER A 243 1.85 -11.80 -9.13
CA SER A 243 1.59 -11.56 -10.56
C SER A 243 2.47 -12.46 -11.45
N SER A 244 3.70 -12.73 -11.03
CA SER A 244 4.61 -13.65 -11.70
C SER A 244 4.14 -15.10 -11.58
N ASP A 245 3.69 -15.50 -10.39
CA ASP A 245 3.22 -16.87 -10.12
C ASP A 245 1.94 -17.22 -10.90
N ILE A 246 1.01 -16.26 -11.02
CA ILE A 246 -0.26 -16.43 -11.76
C ILE A 246 -0.06 -16.17 -13.27
N GLY A 247 1.10 -15.64 -13.69
CA GLY A 247 1.39 -15.29 -15.08
C GLY A 247 0.60 -14.08 -15.60
N VAL A 248 0.19 -13.18 -14.72
CA VAL A 248 -0.59 -11.98 -15.04
C VAL A 248 0.29 -10.75 -14.85
N TYR A 249 1.11 -10.45 -15.84
CA TYR A 249 2.05 -9.33 -15.80
C TYR A 249 1.75 -8.30 -16.90
N SER A 250 1.46 -7.06 -16.52
CA SER A 250 1.22 -5.94 -17.44
C SER A 250 1.78 -4.64 -16.87
N THR A 251 2.11 -3.69 -17.76
CA THR A 251 2.49 -2.33 -17.37
C THR A 251 1.35 -1.62 -16.64
N ASP A 252 0.12 -1.83 -17.11
CA ASP A 252 -1.08 -1.21 -16.54
C ASP A 252 -1.27 -1.59 -15.06
N LEU A 253 -1.08 -2.87 -14.73
CA LEU A 253 -1.16 -3.38 -13.35
C LEU A 253 -0.13 -2.71 -12.44
N VAL A 254 1.12 -2.54 -12.90
CA VAL A 254 2.18 -1.88 -12.13
C VAL A 254 1.85 -0.40 -11.92
N VAL A 255 1.38 0.29 -12.95
CA VAL A 255 1.01 1.70 -12.87
C VAL A 255 -0.17 1.91 -11.92
N LEU A 256 -1.22 1.08 -12.02
CA LEU A 256 -2.39 1.15 -11.14
C LEU A 256 -2.00 0.95 -9.67
N GLN A 257 -1.07 0.05 -9.38
CA GLN A 257 -0.59 -0.19 -8.01
C GLN A 257 0.21 0.99 -7.45
N ILE A 258 1.08 1.59 -8.26
CA ILE A 258 1.86 2.76 -7.85
C ILE A 258 0.93 3.94 -7.57
N VAL A 259 0.02 4.24 -8.49
CA VAL A 259 -0.94 5.34 -8.35
C VAL A 259 -1.82 5.11 -7.12
N ARG A 260 -2.34 3.90 -6.93
CA ARG A 260 -3.10 3.51 -5.75
C ARG A 260 -2.31 3.76 -4.46
N LEU A 261 -1.09 3.24 -4.36
CA LEU A 261 -0.27 3.35 -3.15
C LEU A 261 -0.04 4.83 -2.79
N ILE A 262 0.39 5.64 -3.76
CA ILE A 262 0.63 7.08 -3.56
C ILE A 262 -0.67 7.78 -3.15
N THR A 263 -1.76 7.52 -3.85
CA THR A 263 -3.04 8.21 -3.64
C THR A 263 -3.64 7.86 -2.28
N VAL A 264 -3.64 6.57 -1.91
CA VAL A 264 -4.17 6.13 -0.61
C VAL A 264 -3.32 6.67 0.53
N ILE A 265 -1.99 6.54 0.47
CA ILE A 265 -1.12 7.04 1.55
C ILE A 265 -1.25 8.56 1.72
N SER A 266 -1.49 9.29 0.64
CA SER A 266 -1.68 10.76 0.69
C SER A 266 -3.04 11.19 1.19
N ILE A 267 -4.11 10.54 0.74
CA ILE A 267 -5.49 10.97 1.03
C ILE A 267 -5.99 10.38 2.35
N PHE A 268 -5.65 9.12 2.66
CA PHE A 268 -6.31 8.40 3.73
C PHE A 268 -6.04 8.95 5.13
N PRO A 269 -4.79 9.26 5.52
CA PRO A 269 -4.51 9.87 6.83
C PRO A 269 -5.25 11.20 7.01
N GLN A 270 -5.38 11.99 5.94
CA GLN A 270 -6.12 13.25 5.95
C GLN A 270 -7.62 13.02 6.17
N VAL A 271 -8.19 12.02 5.50
CA VAL A 271 -9.59 11.63 5.67
C VAL A 271 -9.84 11.15 7.10
N ILE A 272 -8.99 10.27 7.65
CA ILE A 272 -9.11 9.83 9.05
C ILE A 272 -9.01 11.00 10.00
N TYR A 273 -8.02 11.89 9.81
CA TYR A 273 -7.84 13.04 10.69
C TYR A 273 -9.09 13.92 10.73
N PHE A 274 -9.72 14.15 9.57
CA PHE A 274 -10.96 14.90 9.50
C PHE A 274 -12.12 14.18 10.21
N ILE A 275 -12.28 12.87 9.99
CA ILE A 275 -13.30 12.06 10.65
C ILE A 275 -13.11 12.05 12.17
N SER A 276 -11.87 11.85 12.63
CA SER A 276 -11.52 11.82 14.05
C SER A 276 -11.85 13.14 14.74
N ARG A 277 -11.57 14.28 14.10
CA ARG A 277 -11.90 15.60 14.65
C ARG A 277 -13.41 15.85 14.73
N TRP A 278 -14.20 15.18 13.90
CA TRP A 278 -15.66 15.30 13.93
C TRP A 278 -16.31 14.42 15.00
N PHE A 279 -15.62 13.36 15.43
CA PHE A 279 -16.10 12.41 16.45
C PHE A 279 -15.49 12.63 17.86
N SER A 280 -14.50 13.51 18.02
CA SER A 280 -14.00 14.01 19.33
C SER A 280 -14.71 15.31 19.73
#